data_AF-A0A377LVX0-F1
#
_entry.id   AF-A0A377LVX0-F1
#
_cell.length_a   1.000
_cell.length_b   1.000
_cell.length_c   1.000
_cell.angle_alpha   90.00
_cell.angle_beta   90.00
_cell.angle_gamma   90.00
#
_symmetry.space_group_name_H-M   'P 1'
#
loop_
_entity.id
_entity.type
_entity.pdbx_description
1 polymer ?
#
loop_
_entity_poly.entity_id
_entity_poly.type
_entity_poly.pdbx_seq_one_letter_code
_entity_poly.pdbx_strand_id
1 'polypeptide(L)'
;MHFELTVNTANIVENYATLTRSESLLPLVGDKAKLQHYAATTPIVDMVRFSPAQLDADALIGLLRPLTPRLYSIASSQAEVESEVHITVGVVRYDIEGRARAGGASSFLADRVEEEGEVRVFIEHNDNFRLPANPETPVIMIGPVPALRRSVPLCSSVRRTRHRVKTGCSSVTRTLPKISSIRLSGSAT
;
A
#
# COMPACT_ATOMS: atom_id res chain seq x y z
N MET A 1 -15.59 4.26 13.02
CA MET A 1 -14.60 4.81 12.06
C MET A 1 -13.67 3.68 11.62
N HIS A 2 -12.76 3.89 10.67
CA HIS A 2 -11.77 2.88 10.23
C HIS A 2 -10.35 3.36 10.55
N PHE A 3 -9.47 2.44 10.96
CA PHE A 3 -8.15 2.75 11.52
C PHE A 3 -7.00 2.01 10.83
N GLU A 4 -5.81 2.59 10.88
CA GLU A 4 -4.58 2.04 10.32
C GLU A 4 -3.90 1.08 11.31
N LEU A 5 -3.86 -0.21 10.98
CA LEU A 5 -3.23 -1.26 11.81
C LEU A 5 -1.89 -1.77 11.27
N THR A 6 -1.53 -1.45 10.02
CA THR A 6 -0.39 -2.06 9.31
C THR A 6 0.83 -1.14 9.16
N VAL A 7 0.75 0.11 9.64
CA VAL A 7 1.84 1.09 9.59
C VAL A 7 2.01 1.74 10.96
N ASN A 8 2.98 1.25 11.74
CA ASN A 8 3.39 1.85 13.02
C ASN A 8 4.13 3.19 12.78
N THR A 9 4.26 4.03 13.81
CA THR A 9 5.04 5.28 13.77
C THR A 9 5.69 5.57 15.12
N ALA A 10 6.73 6.40 15.14
CA ALA A 10 7.39 6.86 16.36
C ALA A 10 6.37 7.39 17.40
N ASN A 11 5.41 8.22 16.98
CA ASN A 11 4.35 8.76 17.84
C ASN A 11 3.43 7.67 18.42
N ILE A 12 3.13 6.60 17.67
CA ILE A 12 2.32 5.49 18.18
C ILE A 12 3.09 4.71 19.24
N VAL A 13 4.39 4.45 19.00
CA VAL A 13 5.28 3.79 19.97
C VAL A 13 5.42 4.63 21.24
N GLU A 14 5.67 5.92 21.11
CA GLU A 14 5.88 6.86 22.23
C GLU A 14 4.62 7.06 23.08
N ASN A 15 3.47 7.25 22.43
CA ASN A 15 2.19 7.36 23.12
C ASN A 15 1.80 6.04 23.81
N TYR A 16 2.03 4.88 23.16
CA TYR A 16 1.77 3.56 23.75
C TYR A 16 2.67 3.29 24.96
N ALA A 17 3.98 3.57 24.84
CA ALA A 17 4.94 3.44 25.94
C ALA A 17 4.56 4.29 27.15
N THR A 18 4.15 5.55 26.90
CA THR A 18 3.73 6.51 27.94
C THR A 18 2.42 6.09 28.60
N LEU A 19 1.42 5.66 27.82
CA LEU A 19 0.12 5.21 28.32
C LEU A 19 0.24 3.94 29.18
N THR A 20 1.01 2.96 28.70
CA THR A 20 1.14 1.64 29.33
C THR A 20 2.20 1.57 30.43
N ARG A 21 3.11 2.55 30.47
CA ARG A 21 4.33 2.55 31.30
C ARG A 21 5.21 1.31 31.07
N SER A 22 5.25 0.85 29.82
CA SER A 22 6.02 -0.32 29.39
C SER A 22 7.52 -0.21 29.72
N GLU A 23 8.03 -1.13 30.55
CA GLU A 23 9.46 -1.17 30.91
C GLU A 23 10.39 -1.36 29.70
N SER A 24 9.91 -2.01 28.63
CA SER A 24 10.69 -2.27 27.41
C SER A 24 10.63 -1.14 26.39
N LEU A 25 9.60 -0.27 26.43
CA LEU A 25 9.42 0.83 25.48
C LEU A 25 9.69 2.22 26.08
N LEU A 26 9.55 2.40 27.40
CA LEU A 26 9.92 3.65 28.09
C LEU A 26 11.37 4.09 27.81
N PRO A 27 12.39 3.21 27.72
CA PRO A 27 13.77 3.60 27.36
C PRO A 27 13.95 4.16 25.93
N LEU A 28 12.89 4.14 25.10
CA LEU A 28 12.87 4.70 23.75
C LEU A 28 12.26 6.12 23.72
N VAL A 29 11.43 6.49 24.71
CA VAL A 29 10.71 7.77 24.77
C VAL A 29 11.70 8.95 24.73
N GLY A 30 11.40 9.98 23.94
CA GLY A 30 12.29 11.10 23.68
C GLY A 30 13.44 10.82 22.70
N ASP A 31 13.84 9.56 22.47
CA ASP A 31 14.81 9.21 21.42
C ASP A 31 14.11 8.96 20.09
N LYS A 32 13.94 10.05 19.34
CA LYS A 32 13.31 10.04 18.01
C LYS A 32 13.94 9.03 17.05
N ALA A 33 15.24 8.77 17.12
CA ALA A 33 15.91 7.82 16.22
C ALA A 33 15.55 6.37 16.58
N LYS A 34 15.59 6.03 17.88
CA LYS A 34 15.14 4.71 18.37
C LYS A 34 13.66 4.47 18.09
N LEU A 35 12.79 5.46 18.34
CA LEU A 35 11.35 5.37 18.08
C LEU A 35 11.04 5.17 16.59
N GLN A 36 11.74 5.88 15.71
CA GLN A 36 11.61 5.69 14.26
C GLN A 36 12.11 4.31 13.81
N HIS A 37 13.25 3.84 14.34
CA HIS A 37 13.78 2.51 14.03
C HIS A 37 12.83 1.40 14.49
N TYR A 38 12.37 1.45 15.75
CA TYR A 38 11.44 0.47 16.32
C TYR A 38 10.10 0.45 15.55
N ALA A 39 9.56 1.61 15.18
CA ALA A 39 8.33 1.68 14.39
C ALA A 39 8.50 1.16 12.95
N ALA A 40 9.72 1.20 12.39
CA ALA A 40 10.00 0.66 11.07
C ALA A 40 10.20 -0.87 11.06
N THR A 41 10.67 -1.45 12.16
CA THR A 41 10.89 -2.90 12.31
C THR A 41 9.71 -3.64 12.96
N THR A 42 8.92 -2.97 13.80
CA THR A 42 7.88 -3.59 14.63
C THR A 42 6.48 -3.03 14.31
N PRO A 43 5.58 -3.84 13.71
CA PRO A 43 4.17 -3.49 13.52
C PRO A 43 3.42 -3.28 14.84
N ILE A 44 2.29 -2.57 14.79
CA ILE A 44 1.49 -2.24 15.98
C ILE A 44 1.04 -3.51 16.74
N VAL A 45 0.61 -4.55 16.02
CA VAL A 45 0.21 -5.83 16.62
C VAL A 45 1.36 -6.57 17.32
N ASP A 46 2.59 -6.41 16.85
CA ASP A 46 3.76 -7.05 17.45
C ASP A 46 4.32 -6.22 18.61
N MET A 47 4.25 -4.89 18.54
CA MET A 47 4.55 -4.00 19.68
C MET A 47 3.67 -4.34 20.89
N VAL A 48 2.35 -4.48 20.70
CA VAL A 48 1.41 -4.87 21.76
C VAL A 48 1.67 -6.32 22.24
N ARG A 49 2.16 -7.20 21.37
CA ARG A 49 2.52 -8.58 21.74
C ARG A 49 3.82 -8.66 22.54
N PHE A 50 4.82 -7.83 22.24
CA PHE A 50 6.09 -7.77 22.95
C PHE A 50 6.03 -6.97 24.24
N SER A 51 5.05 -6.08 24.36
CA SER A 51 4.79 -5.26 25.54
C SER A 51 3.30 -5.34 25.92
N PRO A 52 2.79 -6.50 26.35
CA PRO A 52 1.37 -6.67 26.67
C PRO A 52 0.97 -5.80 27.87
N ALA A 53 -0.11 -5.03 27.69
CA ALA A 53 -0.67 -4.14 28.70
C ALA A 53 -2.20 -4.11 28.58
N GLN A 54 -2.89 -3.76 29.68
CA GLN A 54 -4.32 -3.51 29.65
C GLN A 54 -4.59 -2.10 29.09
N LEU A 55 -5.32 -2.03 27.99
CA LEU A 55 -5.91 -0.80 27.45
C LEU A 55 -7.43 -1.01 27.39
N ASP A 56 -8.19 0.07 27.57
CA ASP A 56 -9.58 0.12 27.14
C ASP A 56 -9.68 0.32 25.61
N ALA A 57 -10.89 0.19 25.07
CA ALA A 57 -11.12 0.33 23.64
C ALA A 57 -10.89 1.77 23.14
N ASP A 58 -11.21 2.77 23.96
CA ASP A 58 -11.17 4.18 23.58
C ASP A 58 -9.74 4.74 23.52
N ALA A 59 -8.86 4.36 24.45
CA ALA A 59 -7.44 4.70 24.40
C ALA A 59 -6.73 3.95 23.28
N LEU A 60 -7.08 2.68 23.00
CA LEU A 60 -6.59 1.96 21.82
C LEU A 60 -7.02 2.68 20.53
N ILE A 61 -8.27 3.11 20.43
CA ILE A 61 -8.77 3.91 19.31
C ILE A 61 -8.05 5.26 19.20
N GLY A 62 -7.82 5.95 20.33
CA GLY A 62 -7.13 7.24 20.40
C GLY A 62 -5.64 7.19 20.01
N LEU A 63 -4.99 6.03 20.14
CA LEU A 63 -3.63 5.80 19.63
C LEU A 63 -3.59 5.60 18.11
N LEU A 64 -4.66 5.09 17.50
CA LEU A 64 -4.66 4.67 16.11
C LEU A 64 -4.99 5.82 15.16
N ARG A 65 -4.25 5.87 14.05
CA ARG A 65 -4.50 6.85 12.98
C ARG A 65 -5.69 6.41 12.11
N PRO A 66 -6.49 7.35 11.56
CA PRO A 66 -7.52 7.01 10.58
C PRO A 66 -6.96 6.25 9.36
N LEU A 67 -7.72 5.29 8.83
CA LEU A 67 -7.32 4.51 7.66
C LEU A 67 -7.26 5.39 6.41
N THR A 68 -6.07 5.64 5.88
CA THR A 68 -5.85 6.39 4.63
C THR A 68 -5.86 5.48 3.41
N PRO A 69 -6.39 5.95 2.26
CA PRO A 69 -6.34 5.18 1.02
C PRO A 69 -4.92 5.09 0.46
N ARG A 70 -4.63 4.00 -0.24
CA ARG A 70 -3.35 3.81 -0.94
C ARG A 70 -3.51 4.20 -2.41
N LEU A 71 -2.48 4.82 -2.96
CA LEU A 71 -2.37 5.10 -4.40
C LEU A 71 -1.63 3.96 -5.10
N TYR A 72 -2.09 3.60 -6.29
CA TYR A 72 -1.42 2.67 -7.19
C TYR A 72 -1.41 3.26 -8.60
N SER A 73 -0.30 3.10 -9.33
CA SER A 73 -0.21 3.53 -10.73
C SER A 73 -1.19 2.77 -11.61
N ILE A 74 -1.97 3.49 -12.40
CA ILE A 74 -2.87 2.88 -13.40
C ILE A 74 -2.02 2.17 -14.47
N ALA A 75 -2.42 0.94 -14.74
CA ALA A 75 -1.70 -0.06 -15.52
C ALA A 75 -2.39 -0.42 -16.85
N SER A 76 -3.29 0.42 -17.31
CA SER A 76 -3.99 0.32 -18.60
C SER A 76 -4.13 1.70 -19.25
N SER A 77 -4.42 1.72 -20.55
CA SER A 77 -4.93 2.90 -21.25
C SER A 77 -6.44 2.76 -21.45
N GLN A 78 -7.24 3.80 -21.18
CA GLN A 78 -8.68 3.77 -21.42
C GLN A 78 -9.04 3.58 -22.91
N ALA A 79 -8.10 3.86 -23.83
CA ALA A 79 -8.24 3.59 -25.26
C ALA A 79 -8.07 2.11 -25.64
N GLU A 80 -7.61 1.26 -24.72
CA GLU A 80 -7.40 -0.18 -24.95
C GLU A 80 -8.33 -1.06 -24.10
N VAL A 81 -8.84 -0.56 -22.96
CA VAL A 81 -9.63 -1.36 -22.00
C VAL A 81 -10.99 -0.73 -21.64
N GLU A 82 -11.44 0.29 -22.38
CA GLU A 82 -12.78 0.91 -22.35
C GLU A 82 -13.39 1.21 -20.96
N SER A 83 -13.99 0.20 -20.33
CA SER A 83 -14.72 0.19 -19.07
C SER A 83 -13.93 -0.38 -17.88
N GLU A 84 -12.62 -0.59 -18.03
CA GLU A 84 -11.75 -1.15 -16.99
C GLU A 84 -10.62 -0.20 -16.53
N VAL A 85 -10.14 -0.44 -15.31
CA VAL A 85 -8.88 0.09 -14.77
C VAL A 85 -8.03 -1.09 -14.32
N HIS A 86 -6.84 -1.24 -14.89
CA HIS A 86 -5.86 -2.21 -14.39
C HIS A 86 -4.94 -1.56 -13.35
N ILE A 87 -4.53 -2.34 -12.35
CA ILE A 87 -3.41 -2.00 -11.46
C ILE A 87 -2.46 -3.20 -11.33
N THR A 88 -1.18 -2.92 -11.06
CA THR A 88 -0.18 -3.95 -10.73
C THR A 88 0.30 -3.72 -9.30
N VAL A 89 0.06 -4.71 -8.44
CA VAL A 89 0.27 -4.63 -6.99
C VAL A 89 1.42 -5.56 -6.60
N GLY A 90 2.50 -4.97 -6.08
CA GLY A 90 3.48 -5.72 -5.28
C GLY A 90 2.89 -5.96 -3.90
N VAL A 91 2.66 -7.23 -3.53
CA VAL A 91 2.07 -7.57 -2.24
C VAL A 91 3.16 -7.51 -1.16
N VAL A 92 3.03 -6.58 -0.22
CA VAL A 92 3.97 -6.49 0.91
C VAL A 92 3.69 -7.65 1.85
N ARG A 93 4.63 -8.59 1.94
CA ARG A 93 4.63 -9.71 2.89
C ARG A 93 5.98 -9.79 3.61
N TYR A 94 5.97 -10.12 4.88
CA TYR A 94 7.14 -10.35 5.73
C TYR A 94 6.75 -11.28 6.88
N ASP A 95 7.73 -11.70 7.69
CA ASP A 95 7.51 -12.55 8.86
C ASP A 95 8.12 -11.90 10.10
N ILE A 96 7.48 -12.10 11.26
CA ILE A 96 8.03 -11.75 12.57
C ILE A 96 7.80 -12.95 13.50
N GLU A 97 8.89 -13.61 13.89
CA GLU A 97 8.90 -14.79 14.78
C GLU A 97 7.97 -15.94 14.32
N GLY A 98 7.99 -16.28 13.04
CA GLY A 98 7.13 -17.32 12.46
C GLY A 98 5.67 -16.90 12.32
N ARG A 99 5.36 -15.61 12.47
CA ARG A 99 4.04 -15.03 12.22
C ARG A 99 4.07 -14.18 10.97
N ALA A 100 3.37 -14.65 9.95
CA ALA A 100 3.17 -13.89 8.72
C ALA A 100 2.54 -12.51 8.99
N ARG A 101 3.05 -11.51 8.26
CA ARG A 101 2.62 -10.11 8.27
C ARG A 101 2.51 -9.60 6.84
N ALA A 102 1.63 -8.63 6.62
CA ALA A 102 1.41 -8.06 5.30
C ALA A 102 0.91 -6.61 5.35
N GLY A 103 1.17 -5.83 4.29
CA GLY A 103 0.74 -4.44 4.17
C GLY A 103 -0.72 -4.32 3.73
N GLY A 104 -1.55 -3.67 4.55
CA GLY A 104 -3.02 -3.83 4.56
C GLY A 104 -3.71 -3.74 3.20
N ALA A 105 -3.55 -2.64 2.46
CA ALA A 105 -4.19 -2.49 1.14
C ALA A 105 -3.69 -3.51 0.11
N SER A 106 -2.40 -3.88 0.16
CA SER A 106 -1.80 -4.78 -0.83
C SER A 106 -2.18 -6.25 -0.61
N SER A 107 -2.33 -6.70 0.64
CA SER A 107 -2.86 -8.03 0.94
C SER A 107 -4.38 -8.08 0.87
N PHE A 108 -5.10 -6.99 1.15
CA PHE A 108 -6.54 -6.91 0.89
C PHE A 108 -6.86 -7.18 -0.60
N LEU A 109 -6.17 -6.49 -1.52
CA LEU A 109 -6.30 -6.68 -2.97
C LEU A 109 -5.77 -8.02 -3.50
N ALA A 110 -4.99 -8.75 -2.72
CA ALA A 110 -4.46 -10.06 -3.09
C ALA A 110 -5.29 -11.22 -2.54
N ASP A 111 -5.64 -11.16 -1.26
CA ASP A 111 -6.04 -12.30 -0.43
C ASP A 111 -7.47 -12.21 0.13
N ARG A 112 -8.13 -11.03 0.06
CA ARG A 112 -9.44 -10.79 0.71
C ARG A 112 -10.55 -10.32 -0.22
N VAL A 113 -10.20 -9.79 -1.39
CA VAL A 113 -11.15 -9.51 -2.47
C VAL A 113 -11.21 -10.76 -3.34
N GLU A 114 -12.39 -11.34 -3.52
CA GLU A 114 -12.58 -12.50 -4.42
C GLU A 114 -12.49 -12.07 -5.91
N GLU A 115 -12.77 -12.96 -6.86
CA GLU A 115 -13.03 -12.53 -8.23
C GLU A 115 -14.41 -11.85 -8.31
N GLU A 116 -14.55 -10.83 -9.16
CA GLU A 116 -15.73 -9.94 -9.25
C GLU A 116 -16.12 -9.17 -7.95
N GLY A 117 -15.47 -9.43 -6.82
CA GLY A 117 -15.78 -8.82 -5.52
C GLY A 117 -15.65 -7.29 -5.47
N GLU A 118 -16.56 -6.65 -4.71
CA GLU A 118 -16.63 -5.19 -4.61
C GLU A 118 -15.35 -4.57 -4.03
N VAL A 119 -14.81 -3.58 -4.74
CA VAL A 119 -13.72 -2.75 -4.23
C VAL A 119 -14.02 -1.29 -4.47
N ARG A 120 -14.05 -0.52 -3.38
CA ARG A 120 -13.92 0.93 -3.45
C ARG A 120 -12.51 1.27 -3.94
N VAL A 121 -12.18 1.27 -5.24
CA VAL A 121 -10.84 1.72 -5.78
C VAL A 121 -10.80 3.25 -5.99
N PHE A 122 -9.76 3.95 -6.49
CA PHE A 122 -9.90 5.40 -6.82
C PHE A 122 -8.91 6.00 -7.84
N ILE A 123 -9.18 7.24 -8.27
CA ILE A 123 -8.46 8.01 -9.30
C ILE A 123 -7.92 9.33 -8.72
N GLU A 124 -6.60 9.47 -8.66
CA GLU A 124 -5.89 10.73 -8.36
C GLU A 124 -5.33 11.31 -9.66
N HIS A 125 -5.61 12.58 -9.96
CA HIS A 125 -5.15 13.21 -11.21
C HIS A 125 -3.75 13.81 -11.04
N ASN A 126 -2.78 13.30 -11.80
CA ASN A 126 -1.40 13.81 -11.83
C ASN A 126 -1.02 14.28 -13.22
N ASP A 127 -1.20 15.57 -13.52
CA ASP A 127 -0.91 16.16 -14.84
C ASP A 127 0.59 16.36 -15.14
N ASN A 128 1.45 16.26 -14.12
CA ASN A 128 2.90 16.25 -14.30
C ASN A 128 3.43 14.93 -14.88
N PHE A 129 2.58 13.90 -15.04
CA PHE A 129 2.93 12.62 -15.64
C PHE A 129 2.02 12.30 -16.83
N ARG A 130 2.39 12.83 -18.00
CA ARG A 130 1.69 12.69 -19.29
C ARG A 130 2.69 12.33 -20.39
N LEU A 131 2.19 11.75 -21.49
CA LEU A 131 2.95 11.69 -22.74
C LEU A 131 3.11 13.11 -23.34
N PRO A 132 4.18 13.40 -24.08
CA PRO A 132 4.26 14.62 -24.90
C PRO A 132 3.10 14.70 -25.90
N ALA A 133 2.59 15.90 -26.15
CA ALA A 133 1.48 16.11 -27.09
C ALA A 133 1.85 15.79 -28.56
N ASN A 134 3.14 15.81 -28.91
CA ASN A 134 3.65 15.37 -30.21
C ASN A 134 4.11 13.90 -30.10
N PRO A 135 3.47 12.94 -30.82
CA PRO A 135 3.79 11.52 -30.73
C PRO A 135 5.19 11.15 -31.28
N GLU A 136 5.78 12.01 -32.13
CA GLU A 136 7.14 11.81 -32.65
C GLU A 136 8.24 12.21 -31.64
N THR A 137 7.87 12.66 -30.44
CA THR A 137 8.82 13.02 -29.38
C THR A 137 9.38 11.76 -28.71
N PRO A 138 10.70 11.48 -28.75
CA PRO A 138 11.26 10.30 -28.08
C PRO A 138 11.10 10.39 -26.56
N VAL A 139 10.53 9.34 -25.95
CA VAL A 139 10.32 9.26 -24.49
C VAL A 139 11.23 8.19 -23.89
N ILE A 140 12.12 8.59 -22.98
CA ILE A 140 12.93 7.67 -22.18
C ILE A 140 12.19 7.40 -20.87
N MET A 141 11.92 6.13 -20.56
CA MET A 141 11.18 5.71 -19.37
C MET A 141 12.09 4.91 -18.43
N ILE A 142 12.33 5.44 -17.23
CA ILE A 142 13.22 4.86 -16.23
C ILE A 142 12.41 4.47 -15.00
N GLY A 143 12.60 3.25 -14.51
CA GLY A 143 12.01 2.76 -13.28
C GLY A 143 12.61 1.41 -12.87
N PRO A 144 12.71 1.10 -11.56
CA PRO A 144 13.05 -0.24 -11.12
C PRO A 144 11.95 -1.23 -11.51
N VAL A 145 12.28 -2.53 -11.60
CA VAL A 145 11.43 -3.56 -12.23
C VAL A 145 9.94 -3.60 -11.77
N PRO A 146 9.60 -3.38 -10.47
CA PRO A 146 8.21 -3.29 -10.05
C PRO A 146 7.44 -2.08 -10.62
N ALA A 147 8.12 -0.95 -10.82
CA ALA A 147 7.54 0.29 -11.33
C ALA A 147 7.56 0.35 -12.87
N LEU A 148 8.61 -0.19 -13.52
CA LEU A 148 8.73 -0.20 -14.98
C LEU A 148 7.64 -1.04 -15.67
N ARG A 149 7.00 -1.96 -14.94
CA ARG A 149 6.05 -2.91 -15.56
C ARG A 149 4.77 -2.25 -16.06
N ARG A 150 4.36 -1.08 -15.54
CA ARG A 150 3.16 -0.35 -15.99
C ARG A 150 3.03 1.06 -15.39
N SER A 151 3.03 2.05 -16.27
CA SER A 151 2.43 3.38 -16.07
C SER A 151 1.74 3.79 -17.38
N VAL A 152 0.78 4.73 -17.34
CA VAL A 152 -0.15 4.99 -18.46
C VAL A 152 0.49 5.22 -19.84
N PRO A 153 1.65 5.91 -19.99
CA PRO A 153 2.36 6.02 -21.27
C PRO A 153 2.71 4.69 -21.96
N LEU A 154 2.92 3.63 -21.16
CA LEU A 154 3.60 2.41 -21.61
C LEU A 154 2.73 1.54 -22.53
N CYS A 155 1.42 1.45 -22.27
CA CYS A 155 0.56 0.46 -22.91
C CYS A 155 0.27 0.83 -24.38
N SER A 156 -0.17 2.07 -24.63
CA SER A 156 -0.46 2.61 -25.97
C SER A 156 0.74 2.66 -26.92
N SER A 157 1.97 2.66 -26.42
CA SER A 157 3.19 2.78 -27.23
C SER A 157 3.92 1.45 -27.46
N VAL A 158 3.74 0.43 -26.60
CA VAL A 158 4.45 -0.86 -26.73
C VAL A 158 3.69 -1.82 -27.66
N ARG A 159 3.58 -1.43 -28.95
CA ARG A 159 3.04 -2.31 -30.00
C ARG A 159 3.77 -2.29 -31.33
N ARG A 160 5.11 -2.18 -31.34
CA ARG A 160 5.92 -2.40 -32.58
C ARG A 160 7.28 -3.10 -32.49
N THR A 161 7.66 -3.69 -31.35
CA THR A 161 8.86 -4.55 -31.25
C THR A 161 8.59 -5.84 -30.46
N ARG A 162 8.96 -7.00 -31.04
CA ARG A 162 8.78 -8.34 -30.44
C ARG A 162 10.01 -8.73 -29.61
N HIS A 163 9.89 -8.86 -28.29
CA HIS A 163 10.85 -9.63 -27.49
C HIS A 163 10.16 -10.51 -26.43
N ARG A 164 10.76 -11.69 -26.15
CA ARG A 164 10.25 -12.67 -25.17
C ARG A 164 10.54 -12.16 -23.76
N VAL A 165 9.55 -12.14 -22.88
CA VAL A 165 9.75 -11.91 -21.44
C VAL A 165 9.38 -13.20 -20.70
N LYS A 166 10.38 -13.86 -20.09
CA LYS A 166 10.15 -14.88 -19.06
C LYS A 166 9.77 -14.16 -17.77
N THR A 167 8.72 -14.61 -17.07
CA THR A 167 8.35 -14.06 -15.75
C THR A 167 8.05 -15.14 -14.74
N GLY A 168 8.78 -15.14 -13.63
CA GLY A 168 8.32 -15.65 -12.33
C GLY A 168 8.56 -14.55 -11.30
N CYS A 169 7.52 -13.93 -10.78
CA CYS A 169 7.61 -12.94 -9.70
C CYS A 169 6.23 -12.70 -9.06
N SER A 170 6.23 -12.32 -7.78
CA SER A 170 5.06 -12.31 -6.87
C SER A 170 4.12 -11.10 -7.03
N SER A 171 3.85 -10.67 -8.27
CA SER A 171 3.02 -9.50 -8.57
C SER A 171 1.59 -9.88 -8.95
N VAL A 172 0.59 -9.32 -8.25
CA VAL A 172 -0.83 -9.48 -8.63
C VAL A 172 -1.20 -8.39 -9.64
N THR A 173 -1.96 -8.74 -10.66
CA THR A 173 -2.67 -7.78 -11.52
C THR A 173 -4.15 -7.88 -11.20
N ARG A 174 -4.81 -6.74 -10.96
CA ARG A 174 -6.26 -6.66 -10.77
C ARG A 174 -6.88 -5.83 -11.89
N THR A 175 -8.01 -6.30 -12.39
CA THR A 175 -8.93 -5.60 -13.28
C THR A 175 -10.12 -5.13 -12.45
N LEU A 176 -10.61 -3.92 -12.73
CA LEU A 176 -11.61 -3.21 -11.94
C LEU A 176 -12.54 -2.43 -12.86
N PRO A 177 -13.88 -2.45 -12.68
CA PRO A 177 -14.80 -1.70 -13.53
C PRO A 177 -14.73 -0.18 -13.29
N LYS A 178 -15.06 0.58 -14.34
CA LYS A 178 -14.98 2.05 -14.45
C LYS A 178 -16.18 2.74 -13.78
N ILE A 179 -15.94 3.37 -12.63
CA ILE A 179 -16.87 4.30 -11.96
C ILE A 179 -16.14 5.60 -11.58
N SER A 180 -16.90 6.70 -11.51
CA SER A 180 -16.43 8.10 -11.52
C SER A 180 -15.82 8.66 -10.23
N SER A 181 -16.07 8.08 -9.05
CA SER A 181 -15.72 8.71 -7.75
C SER A 181 -15.31 7.70 -6.68
N ILE A 182 -14.14 7.09 -6.86
CA ILE A 182 -13.72 5.92 -6.08
C ILE A 182 -13.38 6.24 -4.56
N ARG A 183 -12.93 5.28 -3.71
CA ARG A 183 -12.16 5.50 -2.44
C ARG A 183 -11.44 4.24 -1.83
N LEU A 184 -10.14 3.97 -2.12
CA LEU A 184 -9.36 2.78 -1.63
C LEU A 184 -9.35 2.55 -0.10
N SER A 185 -10.37 1.89 0.43
CA SER A 185 -10.55 1.65 1.87
C SER A 185 -10.90 0.20 2.13
N GLY A 186 -9.86 -0.62 2.32
CA GLY A 186 -9.97 -2.03 2.70
C GLY A 186 -10.37 -2.19 4.16
N SER A 187 -11.67 -2.15 4.43
CA SER A 187 -12.26 -2.73 5.63
C SER A 187 -12.62 -4.18 5.31
N ALA A 188 -12.04 -5.14 6.02
CA ALA A 188 -12.75 -6.40 6.21
C ALA A 188 -13.89 -6.14 7.20
N THR A 189 -15.08 -6.62 6.84
CA THR A 189 -16.14 -6.96 7.79
C THR A 189 -15.69 -8.11 8.68
#